data_AF-A0AAW0H6A4-F1
#
_entry.id   AF-A0AAW0H6A4-F1
#
_cell.length_a   1.000
_cell.length_b   1.000
_cell.length_c   1.000
_cell.angle_alpha   90.00
_cell.angle_beta   90.00
_cell.angle_gamma   90.00
#
_symmetry.space_group_name_H-M   'P 1'
#
loop_
_entity.id
_entity.type
_entity.pdbx_description
1 polymer ?
#
loop_
_entity_poly.entity_id
_entity_poly.type
_entity_poly.pdbx_seq_one_letter_code
_entity_poly.pdbx_strand_id
1 'polypeptide(L)'
;MTSLEKPNIAGHMFDVVVIGGGISGLAAAKLLSEYKINVLVLEARDRVGGRTYTVRNEHVKWVDVGGAYVGPTQNRILRLSKELGIETYKVNVNERLVQYVKVSLTFYSYDQFKNILFEK
;
A
#
# COMPACT_ATOMS: atom_id res chain seq x y z
N MET A 1 22.05 -14.80 -7.97
CA MET A 1 21.41 -13.48 -7.86
C MET A 1 22.51 -12.45 -7.89
N THR A 2 22.65 -11.74 -9.00
CA THR A 2 23.64 -10.67 -9.16
C THR A 2 23.36 -9.60 -8.11
N SER A 3 24.33 -9.33 -7.24
CA SER A 3 24.30 -8.15 -6.39
C SER A 3 24.16 -6.93 -7.31
N LEU A 4 23.04 -6.22 -7.22
CA LEU A 4 22.90 -4.93 -7.89
C LEU A 4 24.03 -4.04 -7.34
N GLU A 5 25.00 -3.70 -8.19
CA GLU A 5 26.00 -2.70 -7.82
C GLU A 5 25.25 -1.42 -7.41
N LYS A 6 25.61 -0.87 -6.25
CA LYS A 6 25.01 0.37 -5.80
C LYS A 6 25.35 1.44 -6.84
N PRO A 7 24.35 2.18 -7.36
CA PRO A 7 24.62 3.26 -8.29
C PRO A 7 25.60 4.24 -7.64
N ASN A 8 26.67 4.59 -8.34
CA ASN A 8 27.60 5.60 -7.88
C ASN A 8 26.92 6.97 -7.97
N ILE A 9 26.37 7.42 -6.85
CA ILE A 9 25.69 8.72 -6.74
C ILE A 9 26.64 9.85 -6.29
N ALA A 10 27.93 9.57 -6.12
CA ALA A 10 28.89 10.58 -5.69
C ALA A 10 29.03 11.67 -6.78
N GLY A 11 28.83 12.92 -6.39
CA GLY A 11 28.86 14.06 -7.32
C GLY A 11 27.56 14.30 -8.10
N HIS A 12 26.52 13.48 -7.91
CA HIS A 12 25.20 13.77 -8.46
C HIS A 12 24.46 14.80 -7.59
N MET A 13 24.06 15.90 -8.20
CA MET A 13 23.22 16.93 -7.57
C MET A 13 21.75 16.62 -7.86
N PHE A 14 20.94 16.56 -6.80
CA PHE A 14 19.50 16.32 -6.87
C PHE A 14 18.74 17.56 -6.38
N ASP A 15 17.61 17.87 -7.00
CA ASP A 15 16.75 19.00 -6.60
C ASP A 15 15.98 18.66 -5.32
N VAL A 16 15.53 17.41 -5.20
CA VAL A 16 14.75 16.92 -4.06
C VAL A 16 15.24 15.54 -3.64
N VAL A 17 15.39 15.36 -2.32
CA VAL A 17 15.66 14.06 -1.72
C VAL A 17 14.44 13.63 -0.90
N VAL A 18 13.88 12.45 -1.22
CA VAL A 18 12.79 11.82 -0.50
C VAL A 18 13.35 10.71 0.39
N ILE A 19 13.15 10.82 1.70
CA ILE A 19 13.58 9.81 2.66
C ILE A 19 12.41 8.84 2.95
N GLY A 20 12.52 7.63 2.43
CA GLY A 20 11.57 6.53 2.57
C GLY A 20 10.81 6.21 1.28
N GLY A 21 10.95 4.97 0.81
CA GLY A 21 10.27 4.38 -0.35
C GLY A 21 8.91 3.76 -0.03
N GLY A 22 8.18 4.31 0.94
CA GLY A 22 6.77 3.94 1.19
C GLY A 22 5.81 4.60 0.19
N ILE A 23 4.51 4.27 0.25
CA ILE A 23 3.49 4.86 -0.64
C ILE A 23 3.54 6.39 -0.68
N SER A 24 3.72 7.05 0.47
CA SER A 24 3.80 8.51 0.53
C SER A 24 5.02 9.06 -0.19
N GLY A 25 6.20 8.49 0.04
CA GLY A 25 7.45 8.96 -0.58
C GLY A 25 7.47 8.68 -2.07
N LEU A 26 7.02 7.49 -2.49
CA LEU A 26 6.90 7.15 -3.91
C LEU A 26 5.87 8.00 -4.64
N ALA A 27 4.74 8.33 -4.00
CA ALA A 27 3.75 9.23 -4.59
C ALA A 27 4.32 10.65 -4.79
N ALA A 28 5.08 11.16 -3.82
CA ALA A 28 5.76 12.44 -3.94
C ALA A 28 6.81 12.41 -5.05
N ALA A 29 7.67 11.38 -5.09
CA ALA A 29 8.69 11.21 -6.11
C ALA A 29 8.07 11.11 -7.51
N LYS A 30 7.02 10.30 -7.69
CA LYS A 30 6.28 10.18 -8.95
C LYS A 30 5.80 11.55 -9.45
N LEU A 31 5.12 12.30 -8.58
CA LEU A 31 4.60 13.63 -8.92
C LEU A 31 5.74 14.57 -9.33
N LEU A 32 6.80 14.67 -8.54
CA LEU A 32 7.93 15.54 -8.84
C LEU A 32 8.64 15.15 -10.16
N SER A 33 8.79 13.84 -10.41
CA SER A 33 9.38 13.33 -11.65
C SER A 33 8.52 13.65 -12.89
N GLU A 34 7.19 13.68 -12.78
CA GLU A 34 6.31 14.14 -13.88
C GLU A 34 6.57 15.60 -14.27
N TYR A 35 6.98 16.43 -13.31
CA TYR A 35 7.43 17.81 -13.54
C TYR A 35 8.92 17.91 -13.91
N LYS A 36 9.57 16.79 -14.24
CA LYS A 36 10.99 16.72 -14.64
C LYS A 36 11.97 17.23 -13.57
N ILE A 37 11.58 17.20 -12.31
CA ILE A 37 12.45 17.52 -11.16
C ILE A 37 13.38 16.32 -10.92
N ASN A 38 14.66 16.58 -10.66
CA ASN A 38 15.63 15.52 -10.38
C ASN A 38 15.50 15.04 -8.92
N VAL A 39 14.88 13.87 -8.72
CA VAL A 39 14.53 13.35 -7.39
C VAL A 39 15.35 12.11 -7.06
N LEU A 40 15.93 12.09 -5.86
CA LEU A 40 16.52 10.91 -5.24
C LEU A 40 15.59 10.34 -4.17
N VAL A 41 15.29 9.03 -4.23
CA VAL A 41 14.58 8.32 -3.15
C VAL A 41 15.57 7.44 -2.40
N LEU A 42 15.66 7.63 -1.07
CA LEU A 42 16.48 6.81 -0.18
C LEU A 42 15.57 5.92 0.67
N GLU A 43 15.64 4.60 0.50
CA GLU A 43 14.92 3.62 1.31
C GLU A 43 15.89 2.82 2.17
N ALA A 44 15.55 2.63 3.45
CA ALA A 44 16.40 1.92 4.40
C ALA A 44 16.35 0.40 4.22
N ARG A 45 15.23 -0.12 3.72
CA ARG A 45 15.04 -1.56 3.45
C ARG A 45 15.57 -1.96 2.08
N ASP A 46 15.69 -3.25 1.88
CA ASP A 46 15.95 -3.91 0.60
C ASP A 46 14.75 -3.91 -0.35
N ARG A 47 13.62 -3.30 0.06
CA ARG A 47 12.38 -3.21 -0.70
C ARG A 47 11.67 -1.88 -0.46
N VAL A 48 10.88 -1.49 -1.45
CA VAL A 48 9.91 -0.40 -1.32
C VAL A 48 8.61 -0.85 -0.65
N GLY A 49 7.67 0.09 -0.48
CA GLY A 49 6.33 -0.12 0.06
C GLY A 49 6.21 0.21 1.55
N GLY A 50 7.28 0.10 2.32
CA GLY A 50 7.27 0.38 3.76
C GLY A 50 6.26 -0.51 4.50
N ARG A 51 5.17 0.10 4.98
CA ARG A 51 4.07 -0.59 5.70
C ARG A 51 3.11 -1.36 4.80
N THR A 52 3.21 -1.25 3.47
CA THR A 52 2.55 -2.17 2.54
C THR A 52 3.57 -3.20 2.08
N TYR A 53 3.24 -4.48 2.28
CA TYR A 53 4.12 -5.58 1.92
C TYR A 53 3.30 -6.82 1.59
N THR A 54 3.51 -7.34 0.39
CA THR A 54 2.89 -8.56 -0.10
C THR A 54 3.92 -9.68 -0.09
N VAL A 55 3.70 -10.69 0.73
CA VAL A 55 4.49 -11.94 0.72
C VAL A 55 3.95 -12.84 -0.39
N ARG A 56 4.84 -13.46 -1.17
CA ARG A 56 4.47 -14.42 -2.23
C ARG A 56 5.24 -15.71 -2.02
N ASN A 57 4.54 -16.83 -1.97
CA ASN A 57 5.11 -18.18 -1.86
C ASN A 57 4.09 -19.23 -2.33
N GLU A 58 4.50 -20.49 -2.39
CA GLU A 58 3.67 -21.61 -2.87
C GLU A 58 2.44 -21.88 -1.98
N HIS A 59 2.49 -21.56 -0.69
CA HIS A 59 1.40 -21.85 0.26
C HIS A 59 0.26 -20.84 0.19
N VAL A 60 0.57 -19.56 -0.01
CA VAL A 60 -0.43 -18.47 0.03
C VAL A 60 -0.67 -17.80 -1.31
N LYS A 61 0.14 -18.11 -2.33
CA LYS A 61 0.22 -17.41 -3.63
C LYS A 61 0.65 -15.94 -3.47
N TRP A 62 -0.16 -15.14 -2.78
CA TRP A 62 0.18 -13.83 -2.24
C TRP A 62 -0.64 -13.51 -0.99
N VAL A 63 -0.04 -12.81 -0.03
CA VAL A 63 -0.73 -12.30 1.17
C VAL A 63 -0.17 -10.94 1.56
N ASP A 64 -1.05 -9.96 1.79
CA ASP A 64 -0.66 -8.66 2.32
C ASP A 64 -0.48 -8.76 3.83
N VAL A 65 0.75 -8.54 4.30
CA VAL A 65 1.12 -8.55 5.73
C VAL A 65 1.19 -7.14 6.34
N GLY A 66 0.59 -6.18 5.64
CA GLY A 66 0.58 -4.76 5.99
C GLY A 66 -0.72 -4.10 5.54
N GLY A 67 -0.65 -2.87 5.03
CA GLY A 67 -1.84 -2.21 4.47
C GLY A 67 -2.39 -2.96 3.25
N ALA A 68 -3.66 -3.39 3.32
CA ALA A 68 -4.31 -4.24 2.32
C ALA A 68 -5.67 -3.73 1.82
N TYR A 69 -6.35 -2.90 2.62
CA TYR A 69 -7.73 -2.50 2.34
C TYR A 69 -7.80 -1.08 1.78
N VAL A 70 -8.56 -0.93 0.69
CA VAL A 70 -9.02 0.35 0.16
C VAL A 70 -10.54 0.35 0.11
N GLY A 71 -11.15 1.52 0.21
CA GLY A 71 -12.61 1.64 0.27
C GLY A 71 -13.18 2.89 -0.38
N PRO A 72 -14.52 3.02 -0.41
CA PRO A 72 -15.18 4.23 -0.89
C PRO A 72 -14.59 5.49 -0.25
N THR A 73 -14.63 6.62 -0.98
CA THR A 73 -14.04 7.93 -0.58
C THR A 73 -12.51 8.02 -0.59
N GLN A 74 -11.79 6.90 -0.63
CA GLN A 74 -10.31 6.89 -0.72
C GLN A 74 -9.83 7.14 -2.16
N ASN A 75 -10.30 8.24 -2.77
CA ASN A 75 -10.21 8.48 -4.20
C ASN A 75 -8.77 8.58 -4.73
N ARG A 76 -7.82 9.07 -3.91
CA ARG A 76 -6.42 9.25 -4.34
C ARG A 76 -5.71 7.92 -4.59
N ILE A 77 -5.85 6.96 -3.69
CA ILE A 77 -5.23 5.64 -3.85
C ILE A 77 -5.96 4.85 -4.94
N LEU A 78 -7.29 4.93 -5.02
CA LEU A 78 -8.06 4.29 -6.09
C LEU A 78 -7.71 4.82 -7.48
N ARG A 79 -7.48 6.14 -7.62
CA ARG A 79 -6.98 6.75 -8.87
C ARG A 79 -5.60 6.21 -9.24
N LEU A 80 -4.68 6.14 -8.28
CA LEU A 80 -3.34 5.62 -8.51
C LEU A 80 -3.36 4.13 -8.89
N SER A 81 -4.20 3.32 -8.24
CA SER A 81 -4.38 1.91 -8.61
C SER A 81 -4.85 1.77 -10.05
N LYS A 82 -5.84 2.58 -10.48
CA LYS A 82 -6.32 2.59 -11.87
C LYS A 82 -5.22 2.98 -12.85
N GLU A 83 -4.43 4.00 -12.54
CA GLU A 83 -3.31 4.45 -13.37
C GLU A 83 -2.25 3.36 -13.55
N LEU A 84 -1.97 2.60 -12.49
CA LEU A 84 -1.01 1.50 -12.50
C LEU A 84 -1.58 0.17 -13.01
N GLY A 85 -2.85 0.12 -13.43
CA GLY A 85 -3.51 -1.11 -13.89
C GLY A 85 -3.75 -2.15 -12.79
N ILE A 86 -3.84 -1.72 -11.52
CA ILE A 86 -4.08 -2.59 -10.37
C ILE A 86 -5.58 -2.72 -10.12
N GLU A 87 -6.08 -3.95 -10.18
CA GLU A 87 -7.48 -4.26 -9.90
C GLU A 87 -7.76 -4.37 -8.39
N THR A 88 -9.01 -4.12 -8.01
CA THR A 88 -9.50 -4.31 -6.63
C THR A 88 -10.60 -5.36 -6.63
N TYR A 89 -10.77 -6.06 -5.52
CA TYR A 89 -11.87 -6.99 -5.30
C TYR A 89 -12.57 -6.67 -3.98
N LYS A 90 -13.83 -7.06 -3.85
CA LYS A 90 -14.55 -6.93 -2.58
C LYS A 90 -14.06 -8.00 -1.61
N VAL A 91 -13.60 -7.57 -0.45
CA VAL A 91 -13.29 -8.46 0.67
C VAL A 91 -14.58 -9.20 1.06
N ASN A 92 -14.46 -10.48 1.41
CA ASN A 92 -15.53 -11.42 1.72
C ASN A 92 -16.81 -10.76 2.28
N VAL A 93 -17.86 -10.75 1.47
CA VAL A 93 -19.17 -10.15 1.78
C VAL A 93 -20.25 -11.21 2.09
N ASN A 94 -19.92 -12.50 1.94
CA ASN A 94 -20.90 -13.59 2.00
C ASN A 94 -20.90 -14.31 3.37
N GLU A 95 -19.80 -14.28 4.09
CA GLU A 95 -19.66 -14.99 5.36
C GLU A 95 -19.94 -14.08 6.57
N ARG A 96 -20.26 -14.69 7.72
CA ARG A 96 -20.45 -13.97 8.98
C ARG A 96 -19.13 -13.36 9.42
N LEU A 97 -19.10 -12.04 9.57
CA LEU A 97 -17.96 -11.32 10.12
C LEU A 97 -17.86 -11.64 11.61
N VAL A 98 -16.68 -12.05 12.05
CA VAL A 98 -16.39 -12.30 13.46
C VAL A 98 -15.66 -11.09 14.02
N GLN A 99 -16.28 -10.40 14.97
CA GLN A 99 -15.63 -9.35 15.72
C GLN A 99 -15.35 -9.87 17.14
N TYR A 100 -14.07 -9.90 17.52
CA TYR A 100 -13.64 -10.24 18.86
C TYR A 100 -13.15 -8.99 19.58
N VAL A 101 -13.88 -8.55 20.60
CA VAL A 101 -13.52 -7.36 21.40
C VAL A 101 -13.66 -7.73 22.87
N LYS A 102 -12.57 -7.55 23.65
CA LYS A 102 -12.57 -7.75 25.11
C LYS A 102 -13.26 -9.07 25.54
N VAL A 103 -12.88 -10.18 24.93
CA VAL A 103 -13.39 -11.54 25.23
C VAL A 103 -14.81 -11.83 24.73
N SER A 104 -15.52 -10.86 24.17
CA SER A 104 -16.80 -11.07 23.50
C SER A 104 -16.60 -11.34 22.01
N LEU A 105 -17.16 -12.45 21.55
CA LEU A 105 -17.20 -12.82 20.13
C LEU A 105 -18.60 -12.53 19.59
N THR A 106 -18.69 -11.59 18.64
CA THR A 106 -19.96 -11.23 18.00
C THR A 106 -19.90 -11.55 16.51
N PHE A 107 -20.96 -12.17 16.00
CA PHE A 107 -21.13 -12.45 14.58
C PHE A 107 -22.03 -11.39 13.96
N TYR A 108 -21.58 -10.81 12.84
CA TYR A 108 -22.36 -9.86 12.06
C TYR A 108 -22.59 -10.40 10.65
N SER A 109 -23.78 -10.17 10.08
CA SER A 109 -23.90 -10.16 8.62
C SER A 109 -23.16 -8.95 8.05
N TYR A 110 -22.83 -9.00 6.76
CA TYR A 110 -22.20 -7.87 6.08
C TYR A 110 -23.04 -6.59 6.20
N ASP A 111 -24.36 -6.68 6.03
CA ASP A 111 -25.26 -5.52 6.14
C ASP A 111 -25.29 -4.93 7.55
N GLN A 112 -25.32 -5.78 8.58
CA GLN A 112 -25.25 -5.32 9.97
C GLN A 112 -23.94 -4.59 10.26
N PHE A 113 -22.82 -5.13 9.78
CA PHE A 113 -21.51 -4.51 9.99
C PHE A 113 -21.35 -3.20 9.21
N LYS A 114 -21.90 -3.14 7.99
CA LYS A 114 -21.87 -1.93 7.16
C LYS A 114 -22.59 -0.76 7.84
N ASN A 115 -23.75 -0.99 8.44
CA ASN A 115 -24.49 0.06 9.15
C ASN A 115 -23.72 0.58 10.37
N ILE A 116 -22.95 -0.27 11.06
CA ILE A 116 -22.13 0.13 12.21
C ILE A 116 -20.97 1.05 11.80
N LEU A 117 -20.31 0.78 10.68
CA LEU A 117 -19.11 1.48 10.27
C LEU A 117 -19.35 2.73 9.42
N PHE A 118 -20.42 2.76 8.63
CA PHE A 118 -20.58 3.76 7.57
C PHE A 118 -21.81 4.68 7.73
N GLU A 119 -22.68 4.48 8.73
CA GLU A 119 -23.83 5.35 9.00
C GLU A 119 -23.64 6.29 10.21
N LYS A 120 -22.41 6.76 10.45
CA LYS A 120 -22.15 7.89 11.38
C LYS A 120 -21.89 9.18 10.63
#